data_AF-A0A919W0J4-F1
#
_entry.id   AF-A0A919W0J4-F1
#
_cell.length_a   1.000
_cell.length_b   1.000
_cell.length_c   1.000
_cell.angle_alpha   90.00
_cell.angle_beta   90.00
_cell.angle_gamma   90.00
#
_symmetry.space_group_name_H-M   'P 1'
#
loop_
_entity.id
_entity.type
_entity.pdbx_description
1 polymer ?
#
loop_
_entity_poly.entity_id
_entity_poly.type
_entity_poly.pdbx_seq_one_letter_code
_entity_poly.pdbx_strand_id
1 'polypeptide(L)'
;MTPPIEESLFDFIDDFANQLKTGKIGRWDTVERSSDMLAFCESFFDQFFGSLGSSITGFGRKSKQNAGELAERLHRDEPDSTRDARRIIVMFEEFCDMYSDLSSNYSSGSDVTYDIFHEDYLTRLLGLAGDWATNTGQESLAARIEQCSRTYEDAVEDTEWLTKTRKKESVWQKLTSRGRTNS
;
A
#
# COMPACT_ATOMS: atom_id res chain seq x y z
N MET A 1 -14.81 -4.75 -21.72
CA MET A 1 -14.13 -3.60 -21.10
C MET A 1 -13.83 -4.02 -19.68
N THR A 2 -12.55 -4.07 -19.32
CA THR A 2 -12.14 -4.35 -17.94
C THR A 2 -12.49 -3.12 -17.11
N PRO A 3 -13.18 -3.25 -15.96
CA PRO A 3 -13.58 -2.09 -15.17
C PRO A 3 -12.32 -1.37 -14.65
N PRO A 4 -12.26 -0.04 -14.76
CA PRO A 4 -11.20 0.75 -14.14
C PRO A 4 -11.30 0.64 -12.61
N ILE A 5 -10.21 0.98 -11.92
CA ILE A 5 -10.27 1.14 -10.46
C ILE A 5 -11.27 2.26 -10.15
N GLU A 6 -12.21 1.99 -9.25
CA GLU A 6 -13.27 2.92 -8.88
C GLU A 6 -12.69 4.09 -8.09
N GLU A 7 -12.97 5.32 -8.52
CA GLU A 7 -12.47 6.54 -7.87
C GLU A 7 -12.96 6.71 -6.43
N SER A 8 -14.17 6.22 -6.13
CA SER A 8 -14.75 6.22 -4.78
C SER A 8 -13.97 5.35 -3.80
N LEU A 9 -13.11 4.45 -4.27
CA LEU A 9 -12.24 3.67 -3.40
C LEU A 9 -11.28 4.57 -2.61
N PHE A 10 -10.90 5.72 -3.16
CA PHE A 10 -10.01 6.67 -2.50
C PHE A 10 -10.73 7.52 -1.44
N ASP A 11 -12.06 7.44 -1.35
CA ASP A 11 -12.83 8.12 -0.29
C ASP A 11 -12.50 7.56 1.09
N PHE A 12 -12.14 6.26 1.17
CA PHE A 12 -11.64 5.64 2.40
C PHE A 12 -10.42 6.40 2.96
N ILE A 13 -9.50 6.82 2.09
CA ILE A 13 -8.28 7.52 2.49
C ILE A 13 -8.60 8.92 2.99
N ASP A 14 -9.50 9.64 2.31
CA ASP A 14 -9.92 10.98 2.73
C ASP A 14 -10.66 10.93 4.07
N ASP A 15 -11.54 9.95 4.25
CA ASP A 15 -12.23 9.71 5.51
C ASP A 15 -11.24 9.40 6.63
N PHE A 16 -10.26 8.54 6.40
CA PHE A 16 -9.23 8.22 7.38
C PHE A 16 -8.36 9.44 7.73
N ALA A 17 -7.90 10.19 6.72
CA ALA A 17 -7.13 11.42 6.90
C ALA A 17 -7.91 12.48 7.69
N ASN A 18 -9.21 12.63 7.43
CA ASN A 18 -10.10 13.50 8.20
C ASN A 18 -10.25 13.04 9.65
N GLN A 19 -10.39 11.73 9.88
CA GLN A 19 -10.49 11.18 11.23
C GLN A 19 -9.19 11.38 12.02
N LEU A 20 -8.02 11.28 11.38
CA LEU A 20 -6.72 11.61 11.97
C LEU A 20 -6.64 13.11 12.33
N LYS A 21 -6.93 14.00 11.36
CA LYS A 21 -6.87 15.46 11.55
C LYS A 21 -7.80 15.96 12.65
N THR A 22 -8.98 15.35 12.78
CA THR A 22 -9.97 15.69 13.81
C THR A 22 -9.69 15.03 15.16
N GLY A 23 -8.67 14.17 15.25
CA GLY A 23 -8.32 13.43 16.47
C GLY A 23 -9.34 12.36 16.87
N LYS A 24 -10.24 11.98 15.97
CA LYS A 24 -11.22 10.90 16.20
C LYS A 24 -10.53 9.53 16.27
N ILE A 25 -9.44 9.37 15.54
CA ILE A 25 -8.53 8.22 15.64
C ILE A 25 -7.11 8.73 15.94
N GLY A 26 -6.38 7.99 16.76
CA GLY A 26 -4.98 8.31 17.12
C GLY A 26 -3.98 7.48 16.33
N ARG A 27 -2.68 7.81 16.48
CA ARG A 27 -1.60 6.91 16.04
C ARG A 27 -1.53 5.73 17.00
N TRP A 28 -1.87 4.55 16.51
CA TRP A 28 -1.69 3.29 17.23
C TRP A 28 -0.25 2.82 17.08
N ASP A 29 0.36 2.18 18.08
CA ASP A 29 1.71 1.63 17.90
C ASP A 29 1.74 0.49 16.85
N THR A 30 0.59 -0.15 16.61
CA THR A 30 0.40 -1.28 15.67
C THR A 30 -0.80 -1.04 14.76
N VAL A 31 -0.73 -1.52 13.52
CA VAL A 31 -1.88 -1.55 12.61
C VAL A 31 -2.83 -2.66 13.03
N GLU A 32 -4.11 -2.34 13.24
CA GLU A 32 -5.13 -3.36 13.52
C GLU A 32 -5.63 -4.00 12.22
N ARG A 33 -5.95 -5.30 12.29
CA ARG A 33 -6.49 -6.05 11.15
C ARG A 33 -7.83 -5.52 10.62
N SER A 34 -8.60 -4.84 11.47
CA SER A 34 -9.86 -4.17 11.12
C SER A 34 -9.67 -2.72 10.66
N SER A 35 -8.42 -2.29 10.41
CA SER A 35 -8.17 -0.93 9.90
C SER A 35 -8.81 -0.73 8.54
N ASP A 36 -9.54 0.37 8.38
CA ASP A 36 -10.13 0.80 7.10
C ASP A 36 -9.08 0.88 5.98
N MET A 37 -7.81 1.15 6.34
CA MET A 37 -6.71 1.18 5.37
C MET A 37 -6.27 -0.20 4.87
N LEU A 38 -6.46 -1.26 5.66
CA LEU A 38 -6.28 -2.62 5.14
C LEU A 38 -7.39 -2.97 4.16
N ALA A 39 -8.65 -2.64 4.48
CA ALA A 39 -9.78 -2.84 3.59
C ALA A 39 -9.63 -2.06 2.27
N PHE A 40 -9.07 -0.85 2.32
CA PHE A 40 -8.65 -0.10 1.14
C PHE A 40 -7.63 -0.88 0.30
N CYS A 41 -6.52 -1.34 0.89
CA CYS A 41 -5.51 -2.10 0.17
C CYS A 41 -6.08 -3.38 -0.46
N GLU A 42 -6.91 -4.12 0.29
CA GLU A 42 -7.55 -5.34 -0.20
C GLU A 42 -8.39 -5.05 -1.46
N SER A 43 -9.23 -4.02 -1.40
CA SER A 43 -10.10 -3.60 -2.51
C SER A 43 -9.31 -3.03 -3.69
N PHE A 44 -8.26 -2.25 -3.41
CA PHE A 44 -7.38 -1.69 -4.45
C PHE A 44 -6.71 -2.80 -5.25
N PHE A 45 -6.12 -3.78 -4.57
CA PHE A 45 -5.43 -4.88 -5.25
C PHE A 45 -6.39 -5.77 -6.04
N ASP A 46 -7.59 -6.04 -5.52
CA ASP A 46 -8.61 -6.78 -6.27
C ASP A 46 -8.96 -6.08 -7.60
N GLN A 47 -9.25 -4.78 -7.54
CA GLN A 47 -9.57 -3.99 -8.74
C GLN A 47 -8.36 -3.82 -9.67
N PHE A 48 -7.16 -3.61 -9.12
CA PHE A 48 -5.92 -3.50 -9.89
C PHE A 48 -5.63 -4.79 -10.66
N PHE A 49 -5.65 -5.97 -10.00
CA PHE A 49 -5.45 -7.23 -10.70
C PHE A 49 -6.58 -7.51 -11.69
N GLY A 50 -7.82 -7.16 -11.34
CA GLY A 50 -8.95 -7.17 -12.25
C GLY A 50 -8.67 -6.38 -13.53
N SER A 51 -8.15 -5.16 -13.40
CA SER A 51 -7.77 -4.28 -14.53
C SER A 51 -6.70 -4.89 -15.45
N LEU A 52 -5.80 -5.71 -14.88
CA LEU A 52 -4.77 -6.46 -15.61
C LEU A 52 -5.29 -7.79 -16.19
N GLY A 53 -6.58 -8.11 -16.00
CA GLY A 53 -7.17 -9.38 -16.43
C GLY A 53 -6.72 -10.59 -15.61
N SER A 54 -6.31 -10.37 -14.36
CA SER A 54 -5.87 -11.40 -13.42
C SER A 54 -6.86 -11.57 -12.27
N SER A 55 -7.09 -12.80 -11.81
CA SER A 55 -8.05 -13.13 -10.75
C SER A 55 -7.34 -13.43 -9.42
N ILE A 56 -6.44 -12.56 -8.99
CA ILE A 56 -5.72 -12.70 -7.72
C ILE A 56 -6.56 -12.05 -6.62
N THR A 57 -7.28 -12.85 -5.83
CA THR A 57 -8.31 -12.39 -4.88
C THR A 57 -7.98 -12.66 -3.41
N GLY A 58 -6.71 -12.87 -3.07
CA GLY A 58 -6.32 -13.18 -1.69
C GLY A 58 -4.93 -12.67 -1.36
N PHE A 59 -4.53 -12.76 -0.10
CA PHE A 59 -3.31 -12.09 0.42
C PHE A 59 -2.32 -13.06 1.08
N GLY A 60 -2.47 -14.36 0.81
CA GLY A 60 -1.58 -15.40 1.34
C GLY A 60 -0.43 -15.73 0.38
N ARG A 61 0.46 -16.63 0.82
CA ARG A 61 1.64 -17.09 0.07
C ARG A 61 1.33 -17.48 -1.39
N LYS A 62 0.19 -18.14 -1.64
CA LYS A 62 -0.22 -18.55 -3.00
C LYS A 62 -0.52 -17.34 -3.88
N SER A 63 -1.23 -16.34 -3.36
CA SER A 63 -1.54 -15.13 -4.11
C SER A 63 -0.29 -14.32 -4.40
N LYS A 64 0.62 -14.21 -3.42
CA LYS A 64 1.95 -13.61 -3.60
C LYS A 64 2.72 -14.30 -4.74
N GLN A 65 2.75 -15.63 -4.77
CA GLN A 65 3.39 -16.37 -5.86
C GLN A 65 2.75 -16.07 -7.22
N ASN A 66 1.41 -16.11 -7.31
CA ASN A 66 0.70 -15.82 -8.55
C ASN A 66 0.98 -14.39 -9.06
N ALA A 67 1.13 -13.43 -8.14
CA ALA A 67 1.47 -12.06 -8.46
C ALA A 67 2.90 -11.96 -9.03
N GLY A 68 3.87 -12.65 -8.42
CA GLY A 68 5.23 -12.75 -8.97
C GLY A 68 5.26 -13.33 -10.39
N GLU A 69 4.52 -14.42 -10.64
CA GLU A 69 4.37 -15.01 -11.98
C GLU A 69 3.73 -14.02 -12.98
N LEU A 70 2.77 -13.21 -12.54
CA LEU A 70 2.20 -12.13 -13.37
C LEU A 70 3.25 -11.05 -13.67
N ALA A 71 4.05 -10.63 -12.69
CA ALA A 71 5.11 -9.63 -12.88
C ALA A 71 6.24 -10.09 -13.81
N GLU A 72 6.49 -11.41 -13.90
CA GLU A 72 7.43 -11.99 -14.86
C GLU A 72 6.89 -11.99 -16.29
N ARG A 73 5.57 -12.23 -16.45
CA ARG A 73 4.89 -12.19 -17.74
C ARG A 73 4.78 -10.78 -18.33
N LEU A 74 4.69 -9.77 -17.47
CA LEU A 74 4.76 -8.37 -17.87
C LEU A 74 6.21 -8.10 -18.32
N HIS A 75 6.47 -8.18 -19.64
CA HIS A 75 7.81 -8.12 -20.23
C HIS A 75 8.56 -6.79 -19.95
N ARG A 76 9.89 -6.81 -20.02
CA ARG A 76 10.78 -5.65 -19.73
C ARG A 76 10.84 -4.57 -20.81
N ASP A 77 10.45 -4.88 -22.05
CA ASP A 77 10.56 -3.96 -23.21
C ASP A 77 9.28 -3.12 -23.43
N GLU A 78 8.51 -2.92 -22.37
CA GLU A 78 7.15 -2.40 -22.42
C GLU A 78 7.03 -0.94 -21.96
N PRO A 79 5.94 -0.25 -22.33
CA PRO A 79 5.63 1.13 -21.92
C PRO A 79 5.74 1.36 -20.41
N ASP A 80 5.90 2.63 -20.00
CA ASP A 80 6.04 3.03 -18.59
C ASP A 80 4.94 2.46 -17.69
N SER A 81 3.71 2.31 -18.21
CA SER A 81 2.58 1.69 -17.51
C SER A 81 2.84 0.24 -17.06
N THR A 82 3.55 -0.56 -17.87
CA THR A 82 3.92 -1.93 -17.52
C THR A 82 4.99 -1.96 -16.43
N ARG A 83 5.94 -1.02 -16.46
CA ARG A 83 6.93 -0.86 -15.39
C ARG A 83 6.24 -0.52 -14.07
N ASP A 84 5.29 0.40 -14.09
CA ASP A 84 4.58 0.83 -12.88
C ASP A 84 3.65 -0.26 -12.36
N ALA A 85 2.97 -0.99 -13.26
CA ALA A 85 2.20 -2.18 -12.88
C ALA A 85 3.07 -3.21 -12.16
N ARG A 86 4.29 -3.49 -12.65
CA ARG A 86 5.21 -4.41 -11.96
C ARG A 86 5.65 -3.90 -10.59
N ARG A 87 5.82 -2.58 -10.43
CA ARG A 87 6.14 -1.98 -9.11
C ARG A 87 4.97 -2.11 -8.15
N ILE A 88 3.73 -1.90 -8.60
CA ILE A 88 2.52 -2.11 -7.80
C ILE A 88 2.39 -3.60 -7.40
N ILE A 89 2.75 -4.52 -8.30
CA ILE A 89 2.77 -5.96 -7.97
C ILE A 89 3.79 -6.25 -6.86
N VAL A 90 4.98 -5.64 -6.88
CA VAL A 90 5.94 -5.77 -5.77
C VAL A 90 5.35 -5.23 -4.46
N MET A 91 4.64 -4.10 -4.49
CA MET A 91 3.92 -3.58 -3.31
C MET A 91 2.84 -4.55 -2.81
N PHE A 92 2.19 -5.31 -3.70
CA PHE A 92 1.26 -6.36 -3.29
C PHE A 92 1.97 -7.53 -2.60
N GLU A 93 3.15 -7.92 -3.08
CA GLU A 93 3.95 -8.96 -2.42
C GLU A 93 4.40 -8.54 -1.02
N GLU A 94 4.75 -7.25 -0.84
CA GLU A 94 5.03 -6.65 0.47
C GLU A 94 3.77 -6.63 1.36
N PHE A 95 2.60 -6.32 0.78
CA PHE A 95 1.32 -6.38 1.50
C PHE A 95 1.01 -7.78 2.01
N CYS A 96 1.22 -8.82 1.21
CA CYS A 96 0.99 -10.20 1.60
C CYS A 96 1.84 -10.61 2.82
N ASP A 97 3.09 -10.13 2.89
CA ASP A 97 3.97 -10.39 4.04
C ASP A 97 3.42 -9.70 5.30
N MET A 98 3.11 -8.40 5.21
CA MET A 98 2.51 -7.64 6.32
C MET A 98 1.16 -8.25 6.77
N TYR A 99 0.32 -8.66 5.83
CA TYR A 99 -0.98 -9.26 6.10
C TYR A 99 -0.86 -10.60 6.82
N SER A 100 0.16 -11.40 6.47
CA SER A 100 0.47 -12.64 7.16
C SER A 100 0.92 -12.37 8.60
N ASP A 101 1.76 -11.37 8.82
CA ASP A 101 2.24 -10.99 10.16
C ASP A 101 1.08 -10.51 11.05
N LEU A 102 0.16 -9.71 10.48
CA LEU A 102 -1.07 -9.28 11.16
C LEU A 102 -2.03 -10.42 11.49
N SER A 103 -1.99 -11.52 10.74
CA SER A 103 -2.86 -12.69 10.95
C SER A 103 -2.32 -13.71 11.96
N SER A 104 -1.03 -13.61 12.29
CA SER A 104 -0.31 -14.56 13.12
C SER A 104 -0.51 -14.24 14.60
N ASN A 105 -1.66 -14.64 15.16
CA ASN A 105 -2.08 -14.46 16.57
C ASN A 105 -1.14 -15.05 17.66
N TYR A 106 0.08 -15.48 17.33
CA TYR A 106 0.96 -16.22 18.24
C TYR A 106 2.35 -15.61 18.49
N SER A 107 2.75 -14.52 17.86
CA SER A 107 3.93 -13.76 18.30
C SER A 107 3.53 -12.47 18.99
N SER A 108 4.20 -12.18 20.10
CA SER A 108 4.09 -10.94 20.84
C SER A 108 4.38 -9.73 19.93
N GLY A 109 3.33 -9.04 19.50
CA GLY A 109 3.42 -7.83 18.69
C GLY A 109 3.47 -8.12 17.17
N SER A 110 2.56 -7.50 16.42
CA SER A 110 2.76 -7.28 14.99
C SER A 110 3.98 -6.38 14.82
N ASP A 111 5.01 -6.83 14.11
CA ASP A 111 6.17 -5.99 13.76
C ASP A 111 5.80 -4.89 12.74
N VAL A 112 4.59 -4.94 12.16
CA VAL A 112 4.05 -3.88 11.32
C VAL A 112 3.61 -2.71 12.21
N THR A 113 4.51 -1.75 12.36
CA THR A 113 4.24 -0.50 13.06
C THR A 113 3.39 0.43 12.20
N TYR A 114 2.74 1.39 12.87
CA TYR A 114 2.04 2.46 12.17
C TYR A 114 2.93 3.19 11.18
N ASP A 115 4.14 3.57 11.56
CA ASP A 115 5.06 4.29 10.66
C ASP A 115 5.39 3.47 9.40
N ILE A 116 5.61 2.16 9.57
CA ILE A 116 5.92 1.24 8.47
C ILE A 116 4.78 1.18 7.45
N PHE A 117 3.53 1.07 7.92
CA PHE A 117 2.38 0.91 7.05
C PHE A 117 1.85 2.24 6.53
N HIS A 118 1.66 3.21 7.41
CA HIS A 118 1.01 4.48 7.09
C HIS A 118 1.96 5.50 6.48
N GLU A 119 3.21 5.62 6.96
CA GLU A 119 4.14 6.64 6.46
C GLU A 119 4.91 6.16 5.22
N ASP A 120 5.35 4.89 5.20
CA ASP A 120 6.13 4.37 4.07
C ASP A 120 5.26 3.62 3.05
N TYR A 121 4.58 2.55 3.47
CA TYR A 121 3.91 1.65 2.53
C TYR A 121 2.77 2.33 1.76
N LEU A 122 1.81 2.94 2.46
CA LEU A 122 0.63 3.55 1.83
C LEU A 122 1.01 4.73 0.93
N THR A 123 1.89 5.63 1.40
CA THR A 123 2.39 6.77 0.61
C THR A 123 3.04 6.30 -0.69
N ARG A 124 3.90 5.27 -0.63
CA ARG A 124 4.51 4.68 -1.82
C ARG A 124 3.49 4.01 -2.74
N LEU A 125 2.50 3.33 -2.19
CA LEU A 125 1.44 2.67 -2.97
C LEU A 125 0.64 3.72 -3.75
N LEU A 126 0.24 4.82 -3.11
CA LEU A 126 -0.51 5.91 -3.74
C LEU A 126 0.29 6.60 -4.86
N GLY A 127 1.57 6.90 -4.61
CA GLY A 127 2.44 7.45 -5.65
C GLY A 127 2.54 6.55 -6.88
N LEU A 128 2.78 5.24 -6.67
CA LEU A 128 2.87 4.28 -7.77
C LEU A 128 1.53 4.08 -8.50
N ALA A 129 0.42 4.09 -7.77
CA ALA A 129 -0.91 4.01 -8.36
C ALA A 129 -1.23 5.23 -9.23
N GLY A 130 -0.82 6.44 -8.80
CA GLY A 130 -0.98 7.67 -9.56
C GLY A 130 -0.14 7.68 -10.85
N ASP A 131 1.12 7.27 -10.76
CA ASP A 131 2.01 7.10 -11.92
C ASP A 131 1.42 6.10 -12.93
N TRP A 132 0.95 4.95 -12.45
CA TRP A 132 0.32 3.93 -13.28
C TRP A 132 -0.97 4.45 -13.94
N ALA A 133 -1.84 5.14 -13.20
CA ALA A 133 -3.07 5.72 -13.74
C ALA A 133 -2.77 6.75 -14.83
N THR A 134 -1.75 7.59 -14.63
CA THR A 134 -1.28 8.57 -15.62
C THR A 134 -0.79 7.86 -16.89
N ASN A 135 0.10 6.87 -16.73
CA ASN A 135 0.72 6.17 -17.85
C ASN A 135 -0.24 5.21 -18.60
N THR A 136 -1.39 4.89 -18.00
CA THR A 136 -2.49 4.16 -18.65
C THR A 136 -3.56 5.06 -19.25
N GLY A 137 -3.41 6.39 -19.16
CA GLY A 137 -4.36 7.37 -19.72
C GLY A 137 -5.64 7.54 -18.89
N GLN A 138 -5.63 7.16 -17.62
CA GLN A 138 -6.77 7.31 -16.69
C GLN A 138 -6.68 8.64 -15.95
N GLU A 139 -6.85 9.76 -16.66
CA GLU A 139 -6.62 11.11 -16.12
C GLU A 139 -7.46 11.43 -14.87
N SER A 140 -8.74 11.04 -14.86
CA SER A 140 -9.64 11.27 -13.73
C SER A 140 -9.19 10.51 -12.47
N LEU A 141 -8.81 9.24 -12.65
CA LEU A 141 -8.26 8.41 -11.58
C LEU A 141 -6.92 8.96 -11.07
N ALA A 142 -6.03 9.36 -11.96
CA ALA A 142 -4.74 9.95 -11.59
C ALA A 142 -4.91 11.22 -10.74
N ALA A 143 -5.80 12.12 -11.15
CA ALA A 143 -6.13 13.33 -10.40
C ALA A 143 -6.75 13.00 -9.02
N ARG A 144 -7.62 11.99 -8.96
CA ARG A 144 -8.22 11.52 -7.71
C ARG A 144 -7.17 10.99 -6.72
N ILE A 145 -6.23 10.18 -7.21
CA ILE A 145 -5.13 9.60 -6.42
C ILE A 145 -4.19 10.71 -5.93
N GLU A 146 -3.83 11.66 -6.79
CA GLU A 146 -2.98 12.78 -6.41
C GLU A 146 -3.63 13.61 -5.28
N GLN A 147 -4.95 13.87 -5.39
CA GLN A 147 -5.69 14.60 -4.36
C GLN A 147 -5.71 13.87 -3.01
N CYS A 148 -6.00 12.56 -2.99
CA CYS A 148 -6.02 11.81 -1.72
C CYS A 148 -4.62 11.64 -1.15
N SER A 149 -3.58 11.43 -1.99
CA SER A 149 -2.19 11.28 -1.53
C SER A 149 -1.75 12.52 -0.77
N ARG A 150 -2.00 13.72 -1.32
CA ARG A 150 -1.69 14.98 -0.63
C ARG A 150 -2.48 15.13 0.68
N THR A 151 -3.78 14.83 0.64
CA THR A 151 -4.65 14.94 1.84
C THR A 151 -4.18 14.03 2.97
N TYR A 152 -3.73 12.83 2.60
CA TYR A 152 -3.22 11.81 3.50
C TYR A 152 -1.83 12.15 4.03
N GLU A 153 -0.89 12.53 3.16
CA GLU A 153 0.45 13.01 3.54
C GLU A 153 0.34 14.17 4.53
N ASP A 154 -0.50 15.18 4.24
CA ASP A 154 -0.76 16.30 5.15
C ASP A 154 -1.27 15.80 6.52
N ALA A 155 -2.18 14.83 6.57
CA ALA A 155 -2.72 14.31 7.84
C ALA A 155 -1.67 13.53 8.64
N VAL A 156 -0.79 12.82 7.95
CA VAL A 156 0.27 12.03 8.56
C VAL A 156 1.43 12.93 9.03
N GLU A 157 1.85 13.93 8.25
CA GLU A 157 2.86 14.92 8.65
C GLU A 157 2.36 15.85 9.76
N ASP A 158 1.12 16.33 9.69
CA ASP A 158 0.52 17.15 10.77
C ASP A 158 0.30 16.35 12.05
N THR A 159 0.45 15.03 12.07
CA THR A 159 0.49 14.28 13.33
C THR A 159 1.90 14.06 13.86
N GLU A 160 2.96 14.28 13.06
CA GLU A 160 4.36 14.25 13.53
C GLU A 160 4.68 15.42 14.48
N TRP A 161 4.01 16.58 14.36
CA TRP A 161 4.25 17.69 15.30
C TRP A 161 3.70 17.43 16.70
N LEU A 162 2.68 16.57 16.84
CA LEU A 162 2.11 16.15 18.12
C LEU A 162 2.99 15.13 18.87
N THR A 163 3.94 14.47 18.18
CA THR A 163 4.69 13.32 18.70
C THR A 163 6.21 13.51 18.71
N LYS A 164 6.74 14.72 18.51
CA LYS A 164 8.19 15.07 18.50
C LYS A 164 9.03 14.37 19.60
N THR A 165 9.50 13.16 19.31
CA THR A 165 10.75 12.52 19.77
C THR A 165 10.90 11.11 19.17
N ARG A 166 11.15 10.98 17.87
CA ARG A 166 11.87 9.79 17.39
C ARG A 166 12.69 10.07 16.13
N LYS A 167 13.95 9.66 16.18
CA LYS A 167 14.98 9.90 15.17
C LYS A 167 14.66 9.02 13.96
N LYS A 168 14.37 9.65 12.80
CA LYS A 168 14.17 8.98 11.51
C LYS A 168 15.45 8.24 11.10
N GLU A 169 15.48 6.95 11.35
CA GLU A 169 16.34 5.99 10.67
C GLU A 169 15.36 5.03 9.98
N SER A 170 15.44 4.88 8.65
CA SER A 170 14.54 4.01 7.89
C SER A 170 14.57 2.59 8.48
N VAL A 171 13.50 2.23 9.20
CA VAL A 171 13.37 0.93 9.88
C VAL A 171 13.43 -0.21 8.86
N TRP A 172 13.05 0.06 7.62
CA TRP A 172 13.13 -0.87 6.49
C TRP A 172 14.55 -1.25 6.07
N GLN A 173 15.54 -0.37 6.19
CA GLN A 173 16.95 -0.76 6.00
C GLN A 173 17.40 -1.78 7.06
N LYS A 174 16.81 -1.78 8.26
CA LYS A 174 17.13 -2.74 9.33
C LYS A 174 16.39 -4.07 9.19
N LEU A 175 15.16 -4.06 8.67
CA LEU A 175 14.37 -5.27 8.46
C LEU A 175 14.85 -6.07 7.24
N THR A 176 15.16 -5.40 6.13
CA THR A 176 15.63 -6.06 4.89
C THR A 176 17.08 -6.52 4.95
N SER A 177 17.92 -5.92 5.81
CA SER A 177 19.32 -6.35 6.02
C SER A 177 19.47 -7.55 6.95
N ARG A 178 18.48 -7.83 7.82
CA ARG A 178 18.51 -8.97 8.74
C ARG A 178 18.25 -10.34 8.09
N GLY A 179 17.73 -10.38 6.86
CA GLY A 179 17.53 -11.61 6.08
C GLY A 179 18.77 -12.09 5.32
N ARG A 180 19.91 -11.37 5.40
CA ARG A 180 21.10 -11.61 4.57
C ARG A 180 22.35 -11.94 5.37
N THR A 181 22.22 -12.75 6.42
CA THR A 181 23.36 -13.45 7.03
C THR A 181 22.96 -14.87 7.41
N ASN A 182 23.25 -15.82 6.52
CA ASN A 182 23.96 -17.07 6.83
C ASN A 182 24.09 -17.87 5.52
N SER A 183 25.24 -17.68 4.88
CA SER A 183 25.92 -18.76 4.15
C SER A 183 26.38 -19.85 5.12
#